data_AF-A0A4R4GHR1-F1
#
_entry.id   AF-A0A4R4GHR1-F1
#
_cell.length_a   1.000
_cell.length_b   1.000
_cell.length_c   1.000
_cell.angle_alpha   90.00
_cell.angle_beta   90.00
_cell.angle_gamma   90.00
#
_symmetry.space_group_name_H-M   'P 1'
#
loop_
_entity.id
_entity.type
_entity.pdbx_description
1 polymer ?
#
loop_
_entity_poly.entity_id
_entity_poly.type
_entity_poly.pdbx_seq_one_letter_code
_entity_poly.pdbx_strand_id
1 'polypeptide(L)'
;MDRDVTLYQITSVMAERVFQKIDNFNKGRREDAGFYAISVSTPYRSYYALWRIFPDNTYSPLFIQSLAVTFNDAAERAFQYLQNCNVLLKVKDNTFFEPYYGLSEDIVAFGKYRGKRLAEVYYIDPNYVLWLAHKFEARNPRDKKLAVLAKAFATVHYETVIRKHHLPAGSRFIGQPGERLTDLHLEVLGTRLQLDAYKTTGYYVDQSVLAADADGNRYTFIIKAAASSMSPEMLSCYTKKINPHESLYIKSAKVLSHYESKGIKYTRIGYLRFK
;
A
#
# COMPACT_ATOMS: atom_id res chain seq x y z
N MET A 1 -0.64 -10.44 -17.25
CA MET A 1 -1.81 -9.63 -17.66
C MET A 1 -2.48 -10.37 -18.81
N ASP A 2 -3.80 -10.53 -18.77
CA ASP A 2 -4.55 -10.93 -19.97
C ASP A 2 -4.35 -9.83 -21.02
N ARG A 3 -3.71 -10.17 -22.14
CA ARG A 3 -3.43 -9.23 -23.24
C ARG A 3 -4.61 -9.13 -24.22
N ASP A 4 -5.68 -9.86 -23.97
CA ASP A 4 -6.86 -9.95 -24.84
C ASP A 4 -7.88 -8.88 -24.49
N VAL A 5 -7.48 -7.60 -24.55
CA VAL A 5 -8.39 -6.47 -24.37
C VAL A 5 -8.44 -5.65 -25.65
N THR A 6 -9.62 -5.58 -26.29
CA THR A 6 -9.84 -4.81 -27.51
C THR A 6 -9.94 -3.32 -27.18
N LEU A 7 -8.87 -2.55 -27.44
CA LEU A 7 -8.85 -1.11 -27.25
C LEU A 7 -9.46 -0.41 -28.47
N TYR A 8 -10.58 0.30 -28.27
CA TYR A 8 -11.23 1.06 -29.33
C TYR A 8 -10.40 2.32 -29.68
N GLN A 9 -10.17 2.57 -30.97
CA GLN A 9 -9.49 3.76 -31.54
C GLN A 9 -8.00 3.97 -31.20
N ILE A 10 -7.27 2.92 -30.80
CA ILE A 10 -5.85 3.04 -30.44
C ILE A 10 -4.99 2.08 -31.27
N THR A 11 -3.86 2.58 -31.76
CA THR A 11 -2.86 1.75 -32.44
C THR A 11 -2.15 0.83 -31.45
N SER A 12 -1.85 -0.41 -31.86
CA SER A 12 -1.19 -1.43 -31.03
C SER A 12 0.09 -0.90 -30.34
N VAL A 13 0.89 -0.10 -31.05
CA VAL A 13 2.13 0.50 -30.55
C VAL A 13 1.88 1.50 -29.41
N MET A 14 0.83 2.33 -29.51
CA MET A 14 0.49 3.30 -28.44
C MET A 14 -0.07 2.59 -27.21
N ALA A 15 -0.86 1.53 -27.41
CA ALA A 15 -1.37 0.69 -26.35
C ALA A 15 -0.24 0.02 -25.56
N GLU A 16 0.74 -0.58 -26.24
CA GLU A 16 1.89 -1.24 -25.61
C GLU A 16 2.69 -0.30 -24.70
N ARG A 17 2.92 0.95 -25.12
CA ARG A 17 3.62 1.94 -24.28
C ARG A 17 2.87 2.22 -22.98
N VAL A 18 1.55 2.33 -23.03
CA VAL A 18 0.73 2.56 -21.83
C VAL A 18 0.71 1.30 -20.95
N PHE A 19 0.64 0.10 -21.53
CA PHE A 19 0.76 -1.14 -20.76
C PHE A 19 2.11 -1.24 -20.04
N GLN A 20 3.22 -0.89 -20.69
CA GLN A 20 4.53 -0.83 -20.04
C GLN A 20 4.58 0.19 -18.89
N LYS A 21 3.93 1.36 -19.04
CA LYS A 21 3.77 2.33 -17.94
C LYS A 21 3.00 1.72 -16.77
N ILE A 22 1.92 0.99 -17.04
CA ILE A 22 1.11 0.30 -16.00
C ILE A 22 1.92 -0.81 -15.32
N ASP A 23 2.67 -1.61 -16.07
CA ASP A 23 3.56 -2.64 -15.51
C ASP A 23 4.61 -2.03 -14.57
N ASN A 24 5.24 -0.93 -14.99
CA ASN A 24 6.18 -0.20 -14.16
C ASN A 24 5.51 0.38 -12.91
N PHE A 25 4.31 0.95 -13.04
CA PHE A 25 3.53 1.48 -11.92
C PHE A 25 3.13 0.39 -10.90
N ASN A 26 2.95 -0.84 -11.37
CA ASN A 26 2.57 -1.99 -10.56
C ASN A 26 3.73 -2.66 -9.82
N LYS A 27 4.99 -2.32 -10.12
CA LYS A 27 6.15 -2.88 -9.42
C LYS A 27 6.04 -2.61 -7.92
N GLY A 28 6.00 -3.67 -7.12
CA GLY A 28 5.92 -3.59 -5.65
C GLY A 28 4.52 -3.40 -5.07
N ARG A 29 3.47 -3.38 -5.89
CA ARG A 29 2.08 -3.32 -5.44
C ARG A 29 1.53 -4.71 -5.10
N ARG A 30 0.47 -4.73 -4.29
CA ARG A 30 -0.17 -5.92 -3.73
C ARG A 30 -1.41 -6.34 -4.53
N GLU A 31 -1.61 -7.65 -4.62
CA GLU A 31 -2.78 -8.28 -5.28
C GLU A 31 -3.80 -8.87 -4.29
N ASP A 32 -3.37 -9.18 -3.08
CA ASP A 32 -4.20 -9.83 -2.05
C ASP A 32 -5.36 -8.96 -1.57
N ALA A 33 -5.23 -7.64 -1.62
CA ALA A 33 -6.32 -6.70 -1.34
C ALA A 33 -7.23 -6.45 -2.56
N GLY A 34 -7.19 -7.28 -3.60
CA GLY A 34 -7.90 -7.06 -4.86
C GLY A 34 -7.12 -6.12 -5.80
N PHE A 35 -7.82 -5.45 -6.72
CA PHE A 35 -7.19 -4.54 -7.69
C PHE A 35 -8.07 -3.35 -8.06
N TYR A 36 -7.45 -2.28 -8.55
CA TYR A 36 -8.11 -1.22 -9.30
C TYR A 36 -8.10 -1.57 -10.79
N ALA A 37 -9.11 -1.15 -11.52
CA ALA A 37 -9.19 -1.39 -12.95
C ALA A 37 -9.52 -0.13 -13.74
N ILE A 38 -8.85 0.04 -14.88
CA ILE A 38 -9.28 0.94 -15.94
C ILE A 38 -10.19 0.14 -16.87
N SER A 39 -11.45 0.54 -16.93
CA SER A 39 -12.42 0.06 -17.93
C SER A 39 -12.14 0.71 -19.28
N VAL A 40 -12.16 -0.10 -20.34
CA VAL A 40 -11.89 0.36 -21.71
C VAL A 40 -13.08 1.09 -22.30
N SER A 41 -12.83 2.08 -23.17
CA SER A 41 -13.90 2.78 -23.90
C SER A 41 -14.56 1.86 -24.93
N THR A 42 -15.87 2.02 -25.11
CA THR A 42 -16.66 1.31 -26.12
C THR A 42 -17.30 2.31 -27.09
N PRO A 43 -17.86 1.87 -28.23
CA PRO A 43 -18.58 2.75 -29.15
C PRO A 43 -19.71 3.55 -28.49
N TYR A 44 -20.33 3.01 -27.43
CA TYR A 44 -21.42 3.63 -26.69
C TYR A 44 -20.94 4.41 -25.45
N ARG A 45 -19.70 4.20 -25.03
CA ARG A 45 -19.10 4.86 -23.86
C ARG A 45 -17.67 5.28 -24.19
N SER A 46 -17.52 6.53 -24.61
CA SER A 46 -16.24 7.09 -25.05
C SER A 46 -15.21 7.30 -23.94
N TYR A 47 -15.60 7.22 -22.66
CA TYR A 47 -14.72 7.48 -21.53
C TYR A 47 -14.22 6.19 -20.88
N TYR A 48 -12.91 6.12 -20.69
CA TYR A 48 -12.28 5.20 -19.75
C TYR A 48 -12.69 5.60 -18.33
N ALA A 49 -12.93 4.62 -17.45
CA ALA A 49 -13.27 4.88 -16.07
C ALA A 49 -12.49 4.02 -15.08
N LEU A 50 -12.31 4.55 -13.87
CA LEU A 50 -11.63 3.88 -12.77
C LEU A 50 -12.61 3.13 -11.88
N TRP A 51 -12.28 1.89 -11.61
CA TRP A 51 -13.04 0.98 -10.77
C TRP A 51 -12.19 0.38 -9.66
N ARG A 52 -12.84 0.01 -8.55
CA ARG A 52 -12.25 -0.81 -7.51
C ARG A 52 -12.93 -2.18 -7.48
N ILE A 53 -12.12 -3.25 -7.55
CA ILE A 53 -12.56 -4.63 -7.41
C ILE A 53 -12.02 -5.16 -6.09
N PHE A 54 -12.90 -5.55 -5.17
CA PHE A 54 -12.55 -6.03 -3.84
C PHE A 54 -12.25 -7.54 -3.85
N PRO A 55 -11.40 -8.03 -2.94
CA PRO A 55 -11.10 -9.46 -2.83
C PRO A 55 -12.36 -10.22 -2.41
N ASP A 56 -12.44 -11.49 -2.82
CA ASP A 56 -13.52 -12.44 -2.47
C ASP A 56 -14.95 -11.92 -2.72
N ASN A 57 -15.11 -10.97 -3.65
CA ASN A 57 -16.37 -10.28 -3.90
C ASN A 57 -17.02 -9.69 -2.63
N THR A 58 -16.19 -9.22 -1.68
CA THR A 58 -16.65 -8.58 -0.42
C THR A 58 -17.67 -7.46 -0.70
N TYR A 59 -17.42 -6.70 -1.77
CA TYR A 59 -18.34 -5.73 -2.33
C TYR A 59 -18.41 -5.92 -3.85
N SER A 60 -19.52 -5.48 -4.46
CA SER A 60 -19.60 -5.36 -5.91
C SER A 60 -18.53 -4.40 -6.44
N PRO A 61 -18.07 -4.57 -7.70
CA PRO A 61 -17.21 -3.60 -8.38
C PRO A 61 -17.72 -2.17 -8.20
N LEU A 62 -16.86 -1.29 -7.69
CA LEU A 62 -17.22 0.06 -7.32
C LEU A 62 -16.74 1.05 -8.37
N PHE A 63 -17.65 1.79 -8.97
CA PHE A 63 -17.32 2.89 -9.87
C PHE A 63 -16.81 4.09 -9.06
N ILE A 64 -15.60 4.55 -9.35
CA ILE A 64 -14.98 5.69 -8.65
C ILE A 64 -15.21 6.97 -9.43
N GLN A 65 -14.69 7.03 -10.65
CA GLN A 65 -14.81 8.22 -11.50
C GLN A 65 -14.50 7.89 -12.96
N SER A 66 -15.01 8.73 -13.85
CA SER A 66 -14.58 8.79 -15.25
C SER A 66 -13.18 9.41 -15.33
N LEU A 67 -12.30 8.81 -16.13
CA LEU A 67 -10.90 9.22 -16.25
C LEU A 67 -10.71 10.16 -17.45
N ALA A 68 -10.68 9.62 -18.67
CA ALA A 68 -10.45 10.39 -19.90
C ALA A 68 -11.00 9.65 -21.12
N VAL A 69 -11.01 10.30 -22.28
CA VAL A 69 -11.40 9.69 -23.57
C VAL A 69 -10.23 8.91 -24.20
N THR A 70 -8.99 9.36 -23.96
CA THR A 70 -7.78 8.69 -24.44
C THR A 70 -7.23 7.75 -23.37
N PHE A 71 -6.60 6.65 -23.79
CA PHE A 71 -6.05 5.68 -22.85
C PHE A 71 -4.82 6.20 -22.10
N ASN A 72 -3.96 7.00 -22.74
CA ASN A 72 -2.78 7.57 -22.08
C ASN A 72 -3.19 8.54 -20.97
N ASP A 73 -4.10 9.47 -21.23
CA ASP A 73 -4.55 10.43 -20.22
C ASP A 73 -5.33 9.73 -19.11
N ALA A 74 -6.06 8.66 -19.44
CA ALA A 74 -6.76 7.85 -18.45
C ALA A 74 -5.77 7.16 -17.50
N ALA A 75 -4.69 6.57 -18.04
CA ALA A 75 -3.64 5.95 -17.24
C ALA A 75 -2.93 6.99 -16.36
N GLU A 76 -2.58 8.16 -16.88
CA GLU A 76 -1.91 9.22 -16.11
C GLU A 76 -2.79 9.74 -14.97
N ARG A 77 -4.10 9.96 -15.22
CA ARG A 77 -5.06 10.32 -14.17
C ARG A 77 -5.22 9.20 -13.14
N ALA A 78 -5.22 7.94 -13.56
CA ALA A 78 -5.27 6.80 -12.63
C ALA A 78 -4.00 6.74 -11.77
N PHE A 79 -2.82 6.98 -12.34
CA PHE A 79 -1.56 7.00 -11.58
C PHE A 79 -1.54 8.11 -10.53
N GLN A 80 -1.99 9.31 -10.90
CA GLN A 80 -2.10 10.44 -9.96
C GLN A 80 -3.08 10.12 -8.83
N TYR A 81 -4.26 9.57 -9.16
CA TYR A 81 -5.26 9.20 -8.16
C TYR A 81 -4.76 8.10 -7.20
N LEU A 82 -3.98 7.14 -7.71
CA LEU A 82 -3.49 5.98 -6.97
C LEU A 82 -2.05 6.15 -6.45
N GLN A 83 -1.53 7.38 -6.41
CA GLN A 83 -0.14 7.66 -6.02
C GLN A 83 0.22 7.11 -4.63
N ASN A 84 -0.70 7.23 -3.66
CA ASN A 84 -0.48 6.75 -2.29
C ASN A 84 -1.03 5.34 -2.03
N CYS A 85 -1.61 4.71 -3.05
CA CYS A 85 -2.24 3.40 -2.94
C CYS A 85 -1.25 2.29 -3.30
N ASN A 86 -1.27 1.19 -2.55
CA ASN A 86 -0.39 0.03 -2.79
C ASN A 86 -1.08 -1.13 -3.51
N VAL A 87 -2.30 -0.91 -4.02
CA VAL A 87 -3.10 -1.94 -4.71
C VAL A 87 -2.81 -1.89 -6.22
N LEU A 88 -2.73 -3.06 -6.85
CA LEU A 88 -2.48 -3.19 -8.30
C LEU A 88 -3.50 -2.46 -9.16
N LEU A 89 -3.05 -1.99 -10.32
CA LEU A 89 -3.89 -1.42 -11.37
C LEU A 89 -3.89 -2.34 -12.60
N LYS A 90 -5.07 -2.77 -13.05
CA LYS A 90 -5.25 -3.60 -14.24
C LYS A 90 -6.08 -2.85 -15.29
N VAL A 91 -6.06 -3.35 -16.51
CA VAL A 91 -6.98 -2.93 -17.56
C VAL A 91 -7.96 -4.07 -17.77
N LYS A 92 -9.26 -3.75 -17.86
CA LYS A 92 -10.32 -4.74 -18.07
C LYS A 92 -11.30 -4.23 -19.11
N ASP A 93 -11.84 -5.16 -19.89
CA ASP A 93 -12.86 -4.87 -20.86
C ASP A 93 -14.14 -4.36 -20.18
N ASN A 94 -14.85 -3.46 -20.87
CA ASN A 94 -16.05 -2.83 -20.35
C ASN A 94 -17.21 -3.81 -20.16
N THR A 95 -17.24 -4.91 -20.93
CA THR A 95 -18.21 -6.00 -20.81
C THR A 95 -18.34 -6.52 -19.38
N PHE A 96 -17.23 -6.55 -18.62
CA PHE A 96 -17.24 -6.92 -17.20
C PHE A 96 -17.98 -5.91 -16.31
N PHE A 97 -17.97 -4.63 -16.66
CA PHE A 97 -18.55 -3.55 -15.86
C PHE A 97 -19.98 -3.20 -16.24
N GLU A 98 -20.45 -3.66 -17.41
CA GLU A 98 -21.79 -3.38 -17.94
C GLU A 98 -22.94 -3.64 -16.96
N PRO A 99 -22.97 -4.77 -16.22
CA PRO A 99 -24.04 -5.05 -15.26
C PRO A 99 -24.10 -4.07 -14.08
N TYR A 100 -23.01 -3.34 -13.81
CA TYR A 100 -22.89 -2.44 -12.67
C TYR A 100 -23.18 -0.98 -13.03
N TYR A 101 -23.27 -0.65 -14.33
CA TYR A 101 -23.76 0.65 -14.76
C TYR A 101 -25.27 0.78 -14.49
N GLY A 102 -25.71 1.99 -14.18
CA GLY A 102 -27.14 2.28 -14.11
C GLY A 102 -27.86 1.75 -12.88
N LEU A 103 -27.17 1.06 -11.96
CA LEU A 103 -27.73 0.70 -10.65
C LEU A 103 -28.28 1.97 -9.97
N SER A 104 -29.44 1.85 -9.33
CA SER A 104 -30.11 2.94 -8.61
C SER A 104 -29.82 2.94 -7.10
N GLU A 105 -29.04 1.95 -6.66
CA GLU A 105 -28.68 1.71 -5.25
C GLU A 105 -27.60 2.67 -4.77
N ASP A 106 -26.80 3.23 -5.68
CA ASP A 106 -25.79 4.25 -5.42
C ASP A 106 -26.37 5.68 -5.41
N ILE A 107 -27.65 5.86 -5.75
CA ILE A 107 -28.30 7.16 -5.75
C ILE A 107 -28.71 7.50 -4.32
N VAL A 108 -28.21 8.62 -3.81
CA VAL A 108 -28.54 9.13 -2.49
C VAL A 108 -30.00 9.58 -2.47
N ALA A 109 -30.82 8.95 -1.65
CA ALA A 109 -32.26 9.22 -1.60
C ALA A 109 -32.65 10.34 -0.63
N PHE A 110 -31.72 10.92 0.12
CA PHE A 110 -32.04 11.87 1.19
C PHE A 110 -30.92 12.90 1.43
N GLY A 111 -31.18 13.88 2.30
CA GLY A 111 -30.19 14.86 2.72
C GLY A 111 -29.74 15.82 1.62
N LYS A 112 -28.60 16.47 1.86
CA LYS A 112 -28.03 17.54 1.01
C LYS A 112 -27.80 17.12 -0.44
N TYR A 113 -27.42 15.86 -0.67
CA TYR A 113 -27.04 15.34 -1.98
C TYR A 113 -28.10 14.42 -2.60
N ARG A 114 -29.38 14.60 -2.24
CA ARG A 114 -30.48 13.79 -2.79
C ARG A 114 -30.49 13.83 -4.32
N GLY A 115 -30.61 12.66 -4.95
CA GLY A 115 -30.63 12.48 -6.40
C GLY A 115 -29.25 12.37 -7.06
N LYS A 116 -28.16 12.60 -6.31
CA LYS A 116 -26.79 12.42 -6.79
C LYS A 116 -26.31 10.99 -6.58
N ARG A 117 -25.43 10.52 -7.46
CA ARG A 117 -24.75 9.22 -7.28
C ARG A 117 -23.66 9.34 -6.22
N LEU A 118 -23.45 8.28 -5.45
CA LEU A 118 -22.48 8.27 -4.35
C LEU A 118 -21.06 8.59 -4.81
N ALA A 119 -20.66 8.18 -6.01
CA ALA A 119 -19.39 8.53 -6.63
C ALA A 119 -19.22 10.05 -6.86
N GLU A 120 -20.28 10.72 -7.35
CA GLU A 120 -20.28 12.17 -7.54
C GLU A 120 -20.21 12.90 -6.20
N VAL A 121 -20.95 12.40 -5.21
CA VAL A 121 -20.92 12.95 -3.86
C VAL A 121 -19.55 12.77 -3.23
N TYR A 122 -18.91 11.62 -3.41
CA TYR A 122 -17.55 11.38 -2.93
C TYR A 122 -16.54 12.34 -3.56
N TYR A 123 -16.69 12.68 -4.84
CA TYR A 123 -15.83 13.65 -5.52
C TYR A 123 -16.03 15.08 -4.97
N ILE A 124 -17.26 15.48 -4.67
CA ILE A 124 -17.59 16.82 -4.17
C ILE A 124 -17.29 16.98 -2.67
N ASP A 125 -17.68 15.98 -1.87
CA ASP A 125 -17.66 16.00 -0.41
C ASP A 125 -17.42 14.59 0.16
N PRO A 126 -16.16 14.15 0.24
CA PRO A 126 -15.79 12.84 0.77
C PRO A 126 -16.29 12.62 2.20
N ASN A 127 -16.34 13.67 3.02
CA ASN A 127 -16.73 13.59 4.43
C ASN A 127 -18.18 13.15 4.59
N TYR A 128 -19.07 13.55 3.67
CA TYR A 128 -20.45 13.09 3.68
C TYR A 128 -20.54 11.57 3.46
N VAL A 129 -19.75 11.02 2.55
CA VAL A 129 -19.70 9.57 2.27
C VAL A 129 -19.06 8.81 3.42
N LEU A 130 -18.01 9.37 4.05
CA LEU A 130 -17.42 8.79 5.27
C LEU A 130 -18.41 8.80 6.44
N TRP A 131 -19.20 9.86 6.59
CA TRP A 131 -20.28 9.91 7.57
C TRP A 131 -21.33 8.82 7.30
N LEU A 132 -21.72 8.63 6.03
CA LEU A 132 -22.61 7.54 5.63
C LEU A 132 -22.03 6.16 5.97
N ALA A 133 -20.73 5.98 5.85
CA ALA A 133 -20.07 4.71 6.14
C ALA A 133 -20.03 4.37 7.65
N HIS A 134 -19.84 5.38 8.51
CA HIS A 134 -19.51 5.18 9.93
C HIS A 134 -20.59 5.57 10.92
N LYS A 135 -21.44 6.55 10.59
CA LYS A 135 -22.42 7.14 11.52
C LYS A 135 -23.87 7.02 11.07
N PHE A 136 -24.13 6.70 9.81
CA PHE A 136 -25.49 6.63 9.30
C PHE A 136 -26.20 5.32 9.67
N GLU A 137 -27.37 5.46 10.28
CA GLU A 137 -28.24 4.33 10.65
C GLU A 137 -29.30 4.11 9.58
N ALA A 138 -29.10 3.08 8.76
CA ALA A 138 -30.00 2.75 7.68
C ALA A 138 -31.31 2.13 8.18
N ARG A 139 -32.44 2.79 7.86
CA ARG A 139 -33.79 2.32 8.23
C ARG A 139 -34.39 1.40 7.18
N ASN A 140 -34.22 1.74 5.89
CA ASN A 140 -34.80 0.99 4.78
C ASN A 140 -33.79 0.01 4.15
N PRO A 141 -34.23 -1.07 3.48
CA PRO A 141 -33.35 -1.96 2.73
C PRO A 141 -32.49 -1.24 1.69
N ARG A 142 -33.05 -0.23 1.01
CA ARG A 142 -32.32 0.61 0.05
C ARG A 142 -31.19 1.39 0.71
N ASP A 143 -31.47 1.99 1.88
CA ASP A 143 -30.48 2.76 2.65
C ASP A 143 -29.38 1.84 3.19
N LYS A 144 -29.70 0.58 3.52
CA LYS A 144 -28.71 -0.42 3.93
C LYS A 144 -27.72 -0.71 2.81
N LYS A 145 -28.21 -0.89 1.57
CA LYS A 145 -27.35 -1.08 0.40
C LYS A 145 -26.47 0.14 0.13
N LEU A 146 -27.04 1.34 0.24
CA LEU A 146 -26.28 2.60 0.12
C LEU A 146 -25.18 2.70 1.19
N ALA A 147 -25.47 2.34 2.44
CA ALA A 147 -24.49 2.35 3.53
C ALA A 147 -23.37 1.33 3.30
N VAL A 148 -23.67 0.14 2.73
CA VAL A 148 -22.67 -0.85 2.32
C VAL A 148 -21.75 -0.28 1.23
N LEU A 149 -22.30 0.39 0.21
CA LEU A 149 -21.51 1.08 -0.81
C LEU A 149 -20.65 2.21 -0.21
N ALA A 150 -21.17 2.96 0.75
CA ALA A 150 -20.41 3.99 1.46
C ALA A 150 -19.20 3.40 2.21
N LYS A 151 -19.33 2.22 2.82
CA LYS A 151 -18.20 1.49 3.44
C LYS A 151 -17.14 1.07 2.42
N ALA A 152 -17.56 0.68 1.22
CA ALA A 152 -16.64 0.42 0.12
C ALA A 152 -15.86 1.70 -0.29
N PHE A 153 -16.54 2.84 -0.39
CA PHE A 153 -15.88 4.14 -0.62
C PHE A 153 -14.95 4.57 0.53
N ALA A 154 -15.32 4.30 1.79
CA ALA A 154 -14.43 4.57 2.93
C ALA A 154 -13.13 3.78 2.82
N THR A 155 -13.20 2.52 2.37
CA THR A 155 -12.00 1.71 2.09
C THR A 155 -11.13 2.36 1.02
N VAL A 156 -11.72 2.79 -0.10
CA VAL A 156 -11.01 3.51 -1.17
C VAL A 156 -10.40 4.83 -0.66
N HIS A 157 -11.10 5.55 0.21
CA HIS A 157 -10.61 6.79 0.80
C HIS A 157 -9.35 6.56 1.65
N TYR A 158 -9.38 5.55 2.51
CA TYR A 158 -8.22 5.17 3.32
C TYR A 158 -7.06 4.61 2.49
N GLU A 159 -7.33 4.00 1.34
CA GLU A 159 -6.30 3.53 0.42
C GLU A 159 -5.60 4.66 -0.34
N THR A 160 -6.31 5.75 -0.66
CA THR A 160 -5.83 6.80 -1.57
C THR A 160 -5.40 8.09 -0.87
N VAL A 161 -6.11 8.50 0.19
CA VAL A 161 -5.89 9.79 0.88
C VAL A 161 -4.87 9.68 1.99
N ILE A 162 -4.89 8.58 2.76
CA ILE A 162 -3.89 8.37 3.80
C ILE A 162 -2.56 8.09 3.12
N ARG A 163 -1.65 9.07 3.19
CA ARG A 163 -0.24 8.86 2.87
C ARG A 163 0.30 7.81 3.82
N LYS A 164 0.34 6.56 3.35
CA LYS A 164 1.16 5.55 3.99
C LYS A 164 2.59 6.02 3.75
N HIS A 165 3.34 6.35 4.81
CA HIS A 165 4.79 6.55 4.70
C HIS A 165 5.30 5.43 3.82
N HIS A 166 5.77 5.81 2.62
CA HIS A 166 6.10 4.95 1.49
C HIS A 166 6.35 3.54 2.01
N LEU A 167 5.33 2.67 1.97
CA LEU A 167 5.54 1.30 2.38
C LEU A 167 6.32 0.74 1.20
N PRO A 168 7.65 0.52 1.33
CA PRO A 168 8.38 -0.08 0.23
C PRO A 168 7.65 -1.34 -0.21
N ALA A 169 7.78 -1.64 -1.51
CA ALA A 169 7.37 -2.88 -2.13
C ALA A 169 7.46 -4.01 -1.09
N GLY A 170 6.33 -4.67 -0.82
CA GLY A 170 6.16 -5.54 0.35
C GLY A 170 7.44 -6.32 0.62
N SER A 171 8.13 -5.93 1.71
CA SER A 171 9.44 -6.47 2.09
C SER A 171 9.42 -7.99 1.93
N ARG A 172 10.49 -8.56 1.37
CA ARG A 172 10.63 -10.01 1.21
C ARG A 172 11.57 -10.55 2.28
N PHE A 173 11.41 -11.83 2.61
CA PHE A 173 12.42 -12.52 3.41
C PHE A 173 13.67 -12.71 2.55
N ILE A 174 14.82 -12.35 3.09
CA ILE A 174 16.10 -12.40 2.38
C ILE A 174 16.97 -13.48 2.99
N GLY A 175 17.40 -14.41 2.13
CA GLY A 175 18.10 -15.62 2.52
C GLY A 175 17.22 -16.61 3.27
N GLN A 176 17.82 -17.70 3.72
CA GLN A 176 17.21 -18.68 4.63
C GLN A 176 17.78 -18.53 6.05
N PRO A 177 17.02 -18.86 7.12
CA PRO A 177 17.56 -18.89 8.47
C PRO A 177 18.81 -19.77 8.54
N GLY A 178 19.93 -19.20 8.99
CA GLY A 178 21.24 -19.86 9.01
C GLY A 178 22.19 -19.42 7.89
N GLU A 179 21.68 -18.82 6.82
CA GLU A 179 22.47 -18.33 5.70
C GLU A 179 23.30 -17.10 6.09
N ARG A 180 24.46 -16.94 5.43
CA ARG A 180 25.34 -15.79 5.62
C ARG A 180 25.20 -14.84 4.44
N LEU A 181 24.70 -13.65 4.72
CA LEU A 181 24.62 -12.54 3.79
C LEU A 181 25.95 -11.75 3.81
N THR A 182 26.41 -11.31 2.65
CA THR A 182 27.65 -10.55 2.46
C THR A 182 27.36 -9.20 1.80
N ASP A 183 28.16 -8.19 2.14
CA ASP A 183 28.12 -6.84 1.54
C ASP A 183 26.72 -6.21 1.51
N LEU A 184 26.14 -6.05 2.70
CA LEU A 184 24.85 -5.41 2.89
C LEU A 184 24.99 -3.90 3.07
N HIS A 185 24.20 -3.15 2.31
CA HIS A 185 24.07 -1.70 2.40
C HIS A 185 22.70 -1.35 2.98
N LEU A 186 22.66 -0.88 4.22
CA LEU A 186 21.39 -0.65 4.92
C LEU A 186 21.25 0.81 5.37
N GLU A 187 20.11 1.42 5.11
CA GLU A 187 19.69 2.69 5.70
C GLU A 187 18.90 2.46 6.98
N VAL A 188 19.26 3.15 8.06
CA VAL A 188 18.57 3.03 9.35
C VAL A 188 17.24 3.78 9.31
N LEU A 189 16.13 3.07 9.51
CA LEU A 189 14.80 3.67 9.61
C LEU A 189 14.49 4.13 11.03
N GLY A 190 14.98 3.41 12.03
CA GLY A 190 14.74 3.76 13.42
C GLY A 190 15.49 2.88 14.40
N THR A 191 15.79 3.45 15.56
CA THR A 191 16.53 2.80 16.64
C THR A 191 15.73 2.88 17.92
N ARG A 192 15.64 1.76 18.64
CA ARG A 192 15.04 1.68 19.98
C ARG A 192 16.06 1.18 20.97
N LEU A 193 16.06 1.76 22.16
CA LEU A 193 16.90 1.31 23.27
C LEU A 193 16.20 0.18 24.01
N GLN A 194 16.95 -0.86 24.36
CA GLN A 194 16.45 -2.01 25.10
C GLN A 194 17.43 -2.34 26.23
N LEU A 195 16.96 -2.28 27.48
CA LEU A 195 17.76 -2.71 28.62
C LEU A 195 17.92 -4.24 28.63
N ASP A 196 19.14 -4.72 28.78
CA ASP A 196 19.46 -6.13 28.96
C ASP A 196 19.19 -6.54 30.42
N ALA A 197 17.98 -7.08 30.65
CA ALA A 197 17.52 -7.48 31.98
C ALA A 197 18.30 -8.67 32.58
N TYR A 198 19.11 -9.38 31.79
CA TYR A 198 19.87 -10.53 32.29
C TYR A 198 21.17 -10.15 32.98
N LYS A 199 21.70 -8.95 32.72
CA LYS A 199 22.90 -8.45 33.39
C LYS A 199 22.51 -7.68 34.65
N THR A 200 22.74 -8.29 35.80
CA THR A 200 22.38 -7.73 37.12
C THR A 200 23.38 -6.69 37.62
N THR A 201 24.62 -6.70 37.11
CA THR A 201 25.68 -5.76 37.53
C THR A 201 25.79 -4.59 36.54
N GLY A 202 25.08 -3.50 36.83
CA GLY A 202 25.05 -2.27 36.02
C GLY A 202 24.05 -2.31 34.86
N TYR A 203 23.79 -1.16 34.25
CA TYR A 203 22.82 -1.04 33.15
C TYR A 203 23.50 -1.33 31.81
N TYR A 204 23.03 -2.33 31.06
CA TYR A 204 23.50 -2.57 29.69
C TYR A 204 22.36 -2.31 28.73
N VAL A 205 22.47 -1.22 27.96
CA VAL A 205 21.40 -0.77 27.06
C VAL A 205 21.79 -1.11 25.61
N ASP A 206 21.14 -2.11 25.06
CA ASP A 206 21.29 -2.54 23.68
C ASP A 206 20.50 -1.63 22.72
N GLN A 207 20.95 -1.57 21.47
CA GLN A 207 20.25 -0.84 20.40
C GLN A 207 19.57 -1.83 19.47
N SER A 208 18.23 -1.85 19.48
CA SER A 208 17.43 -2.54 18.48
C SER A 208 17.26 -1.63 17.26
N VAL A 209 17.90 -2.01 16.16
CA VAL A 209 17.94 -1.24 14.91
C VAL A 209 16.97 -1.85 13.90
N LEU A 210 16.15 -0.99 13.31
CA LEU A 210 15.35 -1.28 12.12
C LEU A 210 16.01 -0.58 10.94
N ALA A 211 16.35 -1.36 9.90
CA ALA A 211 17.00 -0.84 8.71
C ALA A 211 16.32 -1.37 7.44
N ALA A 212 16.56 -0.68 6.32
CA ALA A 212 16.09 -1.07 5.00
C ALA A 212 17.22 -1.02 3.97
N ASP A 213 17.15 -1.87 2.96
CA ASP A 213 18.04 -1.87 1.80
C ASP A 213 17.47 -0.98 0.68
N ALA A 214 18.26 -0.72 -0.37
CA ALA A 214 17.85 0.04 -1.56
C ALA A 214 16.59 -0.54 -2.22
N ASP A 215 16.42 -1.87 -2.17
CA ASP A 215 15.24 -2.58 -2.65
C ASP A 215 14.02 -2.46 -1.72
N GLY A 216 14.17 -1.84 -0.55
CA GLY A 216 13.11 -1.66 0.43
C GLY A 216 12.84 -2.88 1.34
N ASN A 217 13.69 -3.91 1.27
CA ASN A 217 13.65 -5.05 2.18
C ASN A 217 14.04 -4.63 3.60
N ARG A 218 13.32 -5.14 4.60
CA ARG A 218 13.49 -4.73 6.00
C ARG A 218 14.29 -5.72 6.81
N TYR A 219 15.27 -5.18 7.53
CA TYR A 219 16.15 -5.92 8.40
C TYR A 219 16.02 -5.43 9.84
N THR A 220 16.09 -6.37 10.77
CA THR A 220 16.18 -6.03 12.20
C THR A 220 17.37 -6.72 12.83
N PHE A 221 18.07 -5.98 13.68
CA PHE A 221 19.19 -6.53 14.41
C PHE A 221 19.43 -5.76 15.70
N ILE A 222 20.17 -6.38 16.61
CA ILE A 222 20.49 -5.80 17.91
C ILE A 222 22.00 -5.57 17.95
N ILE A 223 22.39 -4.36 18.32
CA ILE A 223 23.77 -4.04 18.66
C ILE A 223 23.88 -4.08 20.17
N LYS A 224 24.71 -5.01 20.65
CA LYS A 224 24.96 -5.18 22.07
C LYS A 224 25.75 -4.00 22.64
N ALA A 225 25.41 -3.59 23.87
CA ALA A 225 26.16 -2.58 24.60
C ALA A 225 27.61 -3.03 24.85
N ALA A 226 28.58 -2.15 24.56
CA ALA A 226 30.00 -2.43 24.77
C ALA A 226 30.40 -2.36 26.25
N ALA A 227 29.72 -1.51 27.04
CA ALA A 227 29.99 -1.28 28.44
C ALA A 227 28.70 -0.90 29.18
N SER A 228 28.76 -0.86 30.51
CA SER A 228 27.64 -0.39 31.33
C SER A 228 27.38 1.11 31.11
N SER A 229 26.12 1.49 31.11
CA SER A 229 25.63 2.86 31.13
C SER A 229 25.32 3.32 32.55
N MET A 230 25.22 4.64 32.71
CA MET A 230 24.88 5.27 33.98
C MET A 230 23.39 5.17 34.32
N SER A 231 22.54 4.99 33.31
CA SER A 231 21.09 4.90 33.47
C SER A 231 20.47 3.93 32.45
N PRO A 232 19.28 3.39 32.73
CA PRO A 232 18.62 2.41 31.86
C PRO A 232 18.12 2.98 30.52
N GLU A 233 18.03 4.31 30.39
CA GLU A 233 17.57 4.99 29.18
C GLU A 233 18.72 5.60 28.36
N MET A 234 19.97 5.44 28.82
CA MET A 234 21.12 6.05 28.19
C MET A 234 22.09 5.00 27.69
N LEU A 235 22.68 5.25 26.52
CA LEU A 235 23.78 4.43 26.01
C LEU A 235 25.06 4.72 26.77
N SER A 236 25.90 3.70 26.91
CA SER A 236 27.25 3.90 27.42
C SER A 236 28.07 4.74 26.43
N CYS A 237 28.97 5.59 26.92
CA CYS A 237 29.86 6.41 26.10
C CYS A 237 30.78 5.57 25.18
N TYR A 238 31.04 4.32 25.53
CA TYR A 238 31.82 3.37 24.72
C TYR A 238 31.01 2.71 23.60
N THR A 239 29.68 2.86 23.59
CA THR A 239 28.82 2.25 22.57
C THR A 239 28.52 3.28 21.49
N LYS A 240 28.87 2.98 20.23
CA LYS A 240 28.53 3.86 19.10
C LYS A 240 27.00 3.97 19.00
N LYS A 241 26.49 5.19 19.11
CA LYS A 241 25.07 5.50 18.86
C LYS A 241 24.80 5.46 17.37
N ILE A 242 23.76 4.73 16.97
CA ILE A 242 23.26 4.74 15.60
C ILE A 242 22.11 5.72 15.51
N ASN A 243 22.17 6.61 14.53
CA ASN A 243 21.11 7.58 14.29
C ASN A 243 20.15 7.11 13.19
N PRO A 244 18.86 7.48 13.26
CA PRO A 244 17.97 7.36 12.11
C PRO A 244 18.55 8.04 10.87
N HIS A 245 18.34 7.46 9.70
CA HIS A 245 18.88 7.86 8.39
C HIS A 245 20.39 7.71 8.20
N GLU A 246 21.10 7.07 9.13
CA GLU A 246 22.50 6.70 8.93
C GLU A 246 22.61 5.53 7.94
N SER A 247 23.57 5.61 7.01
CA SER A 247 23.90 4.51 6.10
C SER A 247 24.93 3.58 6.75
N LEU A 248 24.59 2.31 6.87
CA LEU A 248 25.42 1.26 7.46
C LEU A 248 25.96 0.32 6.40
N TYR A 249 27.28 0.11 6.41
CA TYR A 249 27.94 -0.91 5.61
C TYR A 249 28.23 -2.13 6.48
N ILE A 250 27.58 -3.26 6.18
CA ILE A 250 27.78 -4.53 6.88
C ILE A 250 28.47 -5.50 5.94
N LYS A 251 29.73 -5.82 6.23
CA LYS A 251 30.55 -6.78 5.46
C LYS A 251 29.93 -8.16 5.44
N SER A 252 29.41 -8.63 6.57
CA SER A 252 28.64 -9.87 6.61
C SER A 252 27.69 -9.94 7.80
N ALA A 253 26.56 -10.61 7.61
CA ALA A 253 25.59 -10.92 8.65
C ALA A 253 25.03 -12.33 8.47
N LYS A 254 24.61 -12.97 9.56
CA LYS A 254 23.90 -14.25 9.52
C LYS A 254 22.40 -14.01 9.70
N VAL A 255 21.59 -14.65 8.87
CA VAL A 255 20.13 -14.65 9.04
C VAL A 255 19.78 -15.51 10.24
N LEU A 256 19.13 -14.93 11.24
CA LEU A 256 18.70 -15.62 12.46
C LEU A 256 17.29 -16.17 12.30
N SER A 257 16.35 -15.32 11.88
CA SER A 257 14.95 -15.69 11.77
C SER A 257 14.18 -14.76 10.85
N HIS A 258 12.99 -15.20 10.48
CA HIS A 258 12.00 -14.44 9.72
C HIS A 258 10.77 -14.23 10.58
N TYR A 259 10.19 -13.05 10.51
CA TYR A 259 8.91 -12.80 11.13
C TYR A 259 8.10 -11.76 10.34
N GLU A 260 6.79 -11.83 10.49
CA GLU A 260 5.87 -10.89 9.86
C GLU A 260 5.16 -10.06 10.92
N SER A 261 5.08 -8.76 10.70
CA SER A 261 4.30 -7.86 11.56
C SER A 261 3.53 -6.88 10.69
N LYS A 262 2.22 -6.76 10.93
CA LYS A 262 1.32 -5.85 10.20
C LYS A 262 1.38 -6.03 8.67
N GLY A 263 1.56 -7.26 8.18
CA GLY A 263 1.66 -7.56 6.75
C GLY A 263 3.03 -7.26 6.13
N ILE A 264 4.06 -7.01 6.96
CA ILE A 264 5.40 -6.66 6.49
C ILE A 264 6.37 -7.72 6.99
N LYS A 265 7.15 -8.26 6.06
CA LYS A 265 8.15 -9.30 6.33
C LYS A 265 9.45 -8.67 6.80
N TYR A 266 10.01 -9.18 7.88
CA TYR A 266 11.26 -8.73 8.46
C TYR A 266 12.27 -9.87 8.49
N THR A 267 13.49 -9.58 8.05
CA THR A 267 14.63 -10.49 8.15
C THR A 267 15.44 -10.11 9.38
N ARG A 268 15.46 -10.97 10.40
CA ARG A 268 16.29 -10.77 11.58
C ARG A 268 17.70 -11.24 11.28
N ILE A 269 18.67 -10.34 11.36
CA ILE A 269 20.08 -10.63 11.13
C ILE A 269 20.88 -10.47 12.42
N GLY A 270 21.98 -11.20 12.54
CA GLY A 270 22.88 -11.19 13.69
C GLY A 270 24.30 -11.54 13.29
N TYR A 271 25.19 -11.62 14.27
CA TYR A 271 26.63 -11.86 14.05
C TYR A 271 27.23 -10.88 13.02
N LEU A 272 26.90 -9.60 13.22
CA LEU A 272 27.24 -8.52 12.32
C LEU A 272 28.75 -8.29 12.30
N ARG A 273 29.31 -8.13 11.11
CA ARG A 273 30.65 -7.59 10.90
C ARG A 273 30.53 -6.29 10.12
N PHE A 274 30.79 -5.17 10.79
CA PHE A 274 30.88 -3.86 10.15
C PHE A 274 32.20 -3.74 9.37
N LYS A 275 32.24 -2.80 8.43
CA LYS A 275 33.45 -2.40 7.73
C LYS A 275 34.08 -1.18 8.40
#